data_AF-A0A7S1QCC7-F1
#
_entry.id   AF-A0A7S1QCC7-F1
#
_cell.length_a   1.000
_cell.length_b   1.000
_cell.length_c   1.000
_cell.angle_alpha   90.00
_cell.angle_beta   90.00
_cell.angle_gamma   90.00
#
_symmetry.space_group_name_H-M   'P 1'
#
loop_
_entity.id
_entity.type
_entity.pdbx_description
1 polymer ?
#
loop_
_entity_poly.entity_id
_entity_poly.type
_entity_poly.pdbx_seq_one_letter_code
_entity_poly.pdbx_strand_id
1 'polypeptide(L)'
;VALLGCASYEGVLLLFREARRHLGEILSAFEFFDAGSADVLQERLNLSSPLASKSAFYVLIEAGGSNAAHDEEKVSTFLESMLEEGHVEDGTMATEPSKVKNLWASRERITEALTHDGYVYKYDVSLPLRGREPRLGGA
;
A
#
# COMPACT_ATOMS: atom_id res chain seq x y z
N VAL A 1 -5.74 0.63 -10.05
CA VAL A 1 -4.84 0.89 -8.90
C VAL A 1 -5.65 1.43 -7.74
N ALA A 2 -5.36 0.96 -6.53
CA ALA A 2 -5.97 1.45 -5.30
C ALA A 2 -4.88 1.88 -4.30
N LEU A 3 -5.17 2.92 -3.52
CA LEU A 3 -4.38 3.35 -2.38
C LEU A 3 -5.26 3.26 -1.13
N LEU A 4 -4.77 2.61 -0.08
CA LEU A 4 -5.54 2.26 1.11
C LEU A 4 -4.78 2.65 2.38
N GLY A 5 -5.49 3.21 3.36
CA GLY A 5 -4.98 3.56 4.68
C GLY A 5 -5.22 2.42 5.68
N CYS A 6 -4.18 2.06 6.43
CA CYS A 6 -4.21 1.01 7.44
C CYS A 6 -3.73 1.55 8.80
N ALA A 7 -4.42 1.14 9.87
CA ALA A 7 -4.09 1.54 11.25
C ALA A 7 -2.78 0.90 11.78
N SER A 8 -2.36 -0.23 11.21
CA SER A 8 -1.26 -1.04 11.74
C SER A 8 -0.58 -1.89 10.65
N TYR A 9 0.65 -2.35 10.95
CA TYR A 9 1.39 -3.26 10.08
C TYR A 9 0.71 -4.64 9.99
N GLU A 10 0.09 -5.10 11.07
CA GLU A 10 -0.75 -6.29 11.09
C GLU A 10 -1.91 -6.18 10.11
N GLY A 11 -2.51 -4.99 10.01
CA GLY A 11 -3.50 -4.64 8.99
C GLY A 11 -2.96 -4.78 7.58
N VAL A 12 -1.75 -4.26 7.31
CA VAL A 12 -1.07 -4.43 6.01
C VAL A 12 -0.87 -5.91 5.67
N LEU A 13 -0.43 -6.73 6.64
CA LEU A 13 -0.21 -8.17 6.45
C LEU A 13 -1.52 -8.95 6.25
N LEU A 14 -2.61 -8.53 6.90
CA LEU A 14 -3.94 -9.08 6.64
C LEU A 14 -4.38 -8.74 5.23
N LEU A 15 -4.32 -7.47 4.85
CA LEU A 15 -4.70 -6.98 3.54
C LEU A 15 -3.90 -7.67 2.42
N PHE A 16 -2.60 -7.91 2.63
CA PHE A 16 -1.78 -8.68 1.69
C PHE A 16 -2.28 -10.12 1.49
N ARG A 17 -2.67 -10.79 2.58
CA ARG A 17 -3.21 -12.16 2.51
C ARG A 17 -4.54 -12.20 1.78
N GLU A 18 -5.43 -11.25 2.10
CA GLU A 18 -6.75 -11.16 1.45
C GLU A 18 -6.63 -10.77 -0.02
N ALA A 19 -5.75 -9.81 -0.37
CA ALA A 19 -5.50 -9.43 -1.76
C ALA A 19 -5.02 -10.64 -2.58
N ARG A 20 -4.09 -11.44 -2.05
CA ARG A 20 -3.65 -12.67 -2.72
C ARG A 20 -4.76 -13.70 -2.88
N ARG A 21 -5.68 -13.81 -1.92
CA ARG A 21 -6.78 -14.76 -1.94
C ARG A 21 -7.88 -14.36 -2.93
N HIS A 22 -8.21 -13.07 -2.99
CA HIS A 22 -9.32 -12.54 -3.79
C HIS A 22 -8.92 -12.13 -5.20
N LEU A 23 -7.79 -11.43 -5.33
CA LEU A 23 -7.32 -10.89 -6.62
C LEU A 23 -6.45 -11.91 -7.35
N GLY A 24 -5.71 -12.76 -6.61
CA GLY A 24 -5.04 -13.92 -7.18
C GLY A 24 -4.16 -13.56 -8.38
N GLU A 25 -4.49 -14.11 -9.54
CA GLU A 25 -3.77 -13.96 -10.80
C GLU A 25 -3.74 -12.54 -11.37
N ILE A 26 -4.70 -11.69 -10.99
CA ILE A 26 -4.78 -10.32 -11.50
C ILE A 26 -3.98 -9.33 -10.65
N LEU A 27 -3.46 -9.73 -9.48
CA LEU A 27 -2.63 -8.89 -8.62
C LEU A 27 -1.23 -8.70 -9.24
N SER A 28 -0.92 -7.48 -9.70
CA SER A 28 0.38 -7.16 -10.32
C SER A 28 1.35 -6.47 -9.36
N ALA A 29 0.86 -5.69 -8.39
CA ALA A 29 1.69 -5.05 -7.38
C ALA A 29 1.00 -4.96 -6.02
N PHE A 30 1.81 -5.11 -4.96
CA PHE A 30 1.43 -4.83 -3.59
C PHE A 30 2.61 -4.13 -2.90
N GLU A 31 2.50 -2.82 -2.75
CA GLU A 31 3.50 -1.97 -2.13
C GLU A 31 2.95 -1.36 -0.84
N PHE A 32 3.81 -1.05 0.12
CA PHE A 32 3.40 -0.30 1.31
C PHE A 32 4.46 0.70 1.75
N PHE A 33 4.04 1.70 2.52
CA PHE A 33 4.89 2.70 3.16
C PHE A 33 4.22 3.23 4.42
N ASP A 34 4.99 3.86 5.32
CA ASP A 34 4.50 4.37 6.59
C ASP A 34 4.11 5.86 6.53
N ALA A 35 3.54 6.37 7.63
CA ALA A 35 3.17 7.77 7.78
C ALA A 35 4.34 8.74 7.57
N GLY A 36 5.56 8.39 8.04
CA GLY A 36 6.74 9.24 7.86
C GLY A 36 7.14 9.38 6.39
N SER A 37 7.02 8.29 5.62
CA SER A 37 7.23 8.29 4.17
C SER A 37 6.18 9.13 3.44
N ALA A 38 4.93 9.14 3.93
CA ALA A 38 3.89 10.01 3.39
C ALA A 38 4.15 11.49 3.73
N ASP A 39 4.60 11.78 4.95
CA ASP A 39 4.90 13.14 5.42
C ASP A 39 6.03 13.77 4.60
N VAL A 40 7.12 13.04 4.33
CA VAL A 40 8.26 13.59 3.57
C VAL A 40 7.88 13.97 2.14
N LEU A 41 6.92 13.29 1.51
CA LEU A 41 6.39 13.67 0.19
C LEU A 41 5.71 15.03 0.23
N GLN A 42 4.89 15.27 1.24
CA GLN A 42 4.21 16.56 1.41
C GLN A 42 5.21 17.66 1.75
N GLU A 43 6.16 17.39 2.64
CA GLU A 43 7.13 18.38 3.13
C GLU A 43 8.19 18.77 2.10
N ARG A 44 8.64 17.81 1.28
CA ARG A 44 9.76 18.01 0.34
C ARG A 44 9.31 18.21 -1.11
N LEU A 45 8.19 17.61 -1.50
CA LEU A 45 7.72 17.62 -2.90
C LEU A 45 6.36 18.32 -3.08
N ASN A 46 5.73 18.81 -2.00
CA ASN A 46 4.36 19.34 -2.01
C ASN A 46 3.33 18.37 -2.61
N LEU A 47 3.57 17.06 -2.43
CA LEU A 47 2.68 16.02 -2.91
C LEU A 47 1.75 15.59 -1.78
N SER A 48 0.49 16.01 -1.87
CA SER A 48 -0.54 15.68 -0.88
C SER A 48 -1.03 14.25 -1.02
N SER A 49 -1.39 13.65 0.12
CA SER A 49 -1.98 12.31 0.13
C SER A 49 -3.29 12.30 -0.67
N PRO A 50 -3.52 11.29 -1.52
CA PRO A 50 -4.81 11.11 -2.19
C PRO A 50 -5.96 10.71 -1.24
N LEU A 51 -5.65 10.35 0.01
CA LEU A 51 -6.63 9.97 1.03
C LEU A 51 -7.10 11.19 1.83
N ALA A 52 -8.33 11.14 2.35
CA ALA A 52 -8.90 12.23 3.14
C ALA A 52 -8.34 12.25 4.56
N SER A 53 -7.95 11.10 5.09
CA SER A 53 -7.41 10.92 6.43
C SER A 53 -5.96 10.43 6.42
N LYS A 54 -5.25 10.74 7.50
CA LYS A 54 -3.89 10.24 7.72
C LYS A 54 -3.97 8.87 8.38
N SER A 55 -3.21 7.90 7.86
CA SER A 55 -3.10 6.54 8.40
C SER A 55 -1.67 6.25 8.83
N ALA A 56 -1.49 5.26 9.70
CA ALA A 56 -0.17 4.83 10.14
C ALA A 56 0.62 4.16 9.00
N PHE A 57 -0.09 3.43 8.14
CA PHE A 57 0.45 2.77 6.95
C PHE A 57 -0.43 3.02 5.73
N TYR A 58 0.19 3.00 4.57
CA TYR A 58 -0.46 3.12 3.27
C TYR A 58 -0.09 1.90 2.42
N VAL A 59 -1.08 1.35 1.71
CA VAL A 59 -0.91 0.21 0.82
C VAL A 59 -1.36 0.61 -0.58
N LEU A 60 -0.48 0.40 -1.56
CA LEU A 60 -0.78 0.56 -2.98
C LEU A 60 -0.95 -0.83 -3.60
N ILE A 61 -2.12 -1.05 -4.19
CA ILE A 61 -2.46 -2.28 -4.90
C ILE A 61 -2.68 -1.95 -6.37
N GLU A 62 -1.96 -2.67 -7.23
CA GLU A 62 -2.27 -2.71 -8.65
C GLU A 62 -2.76 -4.10 -9.01
N ALA A 63 -3.87 -4.13 -9.74
CA ALA A 63 -4.42 -5.33 -10.31
C ALA A 63 -4.96 -5.04 -11.71
N GLY A 64 -4.79 -6.00 -12.60
CA GLY A 64 -5.23 -5.95 -13.99
C GLY A 64 -4.89 -7.24 -14.71
N GLY A 65 -5.86 -7.78 -15.43
CA GLY A 65 -5.79 -9.01 -16.19
C GLY A 65 -6.24 -8.81 -17.63
N SER A 66 -6.79 -9.86 -18.22
CA SER A 66 -7.23 -9.87 -19.63
C SER A 66 -8.66 -9.40 -19.84
N ASN A 67 -9.45 -9.21 -18.77
CA ASN A 67 -10.84 -8.78 -18.83
C ASN A 67 -11.10 -7.64 -17.85
N ALA A 68 -10.98 -6.41 -18.35
CA ALA A 68 -11.08 -5.19 -17.56
C ALA A 68 -12.36 -5.11 -16.69
N ALA A 69 -13.51 -5.55 -17.20
CA ALA A 69 -14.76 -5.49 -16.44
C ALA A 69 -14.75 -6.46 -15.25
N HIS A 70 -14.27 -7.68 -15.47
CA HIS A 70 -14.14 -8.69 -14.41
C HIS A 70 -13.09 -8.29 -13.37
N ASP A 71 -12.00 -7.68 -13.83
CA ASP A 71 -10.92 -7.22 -12.95
C ASP A 71 -11.38 -6.04 -12.08
N GLU A 72 -12.11 -5.09 -12.66
CA GLU A 72 -12.70 -3.96 -11.94
C GLU A 72 -13.73 -4.42 -10.89
N GLU A 73 -14.60 -5.37 -11.24
CA GLU A 73 -15.58 -5.95 -10.30
C GLU A 73 -14.90 -6.67 -9.12
N LYS A 74 -13.89 -7.50 -9.42
CA LYS A 74 -13.09 -8.21 -8.38
C LYS A 74 -12.41 -7.23 -7.44
N VAL A 75 -11.75 -6.20 -7.97
CA VAL A 75 -11.05 -5.19 -7.17
C VAL A 75 -12.05 -4.41 -6.33
N SER A 76 -13.15 -3.94 -6.90
CA SER A 76 -14.16 -3.17 -6.18
C SER A 76 -14.77 -3.98 -5.03
N THR A 77 -15.18 -5.23 -5.29
CA THR A 77 -15.72 -6.14 -4.28
C THR A 77 -14.72 -6.41 -3.15
N PHE A 78 -13.44 -6.61 -3.49
CA PHE A 78 -12.39 -6.79 -2.50
C PHE A 78 -12.22 -5.55 -1.62
N LEU A 79 -12.13 -4.35 -2.22
CA LEU A 79 -11.97 -3.10 -1.47
C LEU A 79 -13.15 -2.82 -0.55
N GLU A 80 -14.38 -3.01 -1.05
CA GLU A 80 -15.60 -2.88 -0.25
C GLU A 80 -15.58 -3.80 0.97
N SER A 81 -15.22 -5.08 0.80
CA SER A 81 -15.13 -6.02 1.92
C SER A 81 -14.10 -5.59 2.98
N MET A 82 -12.95 -5.06 2.57
CA MET A 82 -11.89 -4.63 3.50
C MET A 82 -12.25 -3.36 4.27
N LEU A 83 -13.07 -2.48 3.68
CA LEU A 83 -13.63 -1.32 4.35
C LEU A 83 -14.74 -1.74 5.33
N GLU A 84 -15.67 -2.60 4.91
CA GLU A 84 -16.78 -3.08 5.74
C GLU A 84 -16.31 -3.86 6.97
N GLU A 85 -15.27 -4.67 6.82
CA GLU A 85 -14.65 -5.43 7.91
C GLU A 85 -13.78 -4.56 8.84
N GLY A 86 -13.59 -3.27 8.52
CA GLY A 86 -12.80 -2.32 9.31
C GLY A 86 -11.30 -2.57 9.25
N HIS A 87 -10.82 -3.27 8.22
CA HIS A 87 -9.40 -3.53 7.99
C HIS A 87 -8.68 -2.36 7.29
N VAL A 88 -9.44 -1.54 6.56
CA VAL A 88 -8.99 -0.32 5.90
C VAL A 88 -9.74 0.88 6.50
N GLU A 89 -9.02 1.95 6.82
CA GLU A 89 -9.61 3.17 7.43
C GLU A 89 -10.14 4.14 6.37
N ASP A 90 -9.47 4.20 5.22
CA ASP A 90 -9.75 5.11 4.11
C ASP A 90 -9.16 4.50 2.83
N GLY A 91 -9.74 4.80 1.68
CA GLY A 91 -9.32 4.21 0.42
C GLY A 91 -9.79 4.97 -0.80
N THR A 92 -8.96 4.96 -1.84
CA THR A 92 -9.32 5.50 -3.16
C THR A 92 -8.82 4.57 -4.26
N MET A 93 -9.52 4.56 -5.39
CA MET A 93 -9.11 3.78 -6.56
C MET A 93 -9.22 4.59 -7.85
N ALA A 94 -8.39 4.23 -8.82
CA ALA A 94 -8.37 4.82 -10.14
C ALA A 94 -8.08 3.77 -11.22
N THR A 95 -8.79 3.93 -12.34
CA THR A 95 -8.57 3.24 -13.61
C THR A 95 -8.08 4.20 -14.71
N GLU A 96 -8.37 5.49 -14.57
CA GLU A 96 -7.90 6.52 -15.50
C GLU A 96 -6.37 6.69 -15.42
N PRO A 97 -5.63 6.66 -16.55
CA PRO A 97 -4.16 6.70 -16.55
C PRO A 97 -3.55 7.87 -15.78
N SER A 98 -4.16 9.06 -15.84
CA SER A 98 -3.68 10.26 -15.15
C SER A 98 -3.75 10.09 -13.63
N LYS A 99 -4.87 9.57 -13.11
CA LYS A 99 -5.11 9.31 -11.69
C LYS A 99 -4.31 8.12 -11.19
N VAL A 100 -4.17 7.07 -11.99
CA VAL A 100 -3.29 5.93 -11.72
C VAL A 100 -1.85 6.41 -11.46
N LYS A 101 -1.35 7.29 -12.34
CA LYS A 101 -0.02 7.89 -12.16
C LYS A 101 0.09 8.69 -10.86
N ASN A 102 -0.96 9.43 -10.48
CA ASN A 102 -0.99 10.18 -9.23
C ASN A 102 -0.94 9.26 -7.99
N LEU A 103 -1.63 8.11 -8.03
CA LEU A 103 -1.55 7.12 -6.95
C LEU A 103 -0.14 6.54 -6.85
N TRP A 104 0.44 6.10 -7.98
CA TRP A 104 1.81 5.59 -8.03
C TRP A 104 2.86 6.60 -7.57
N ALA A 105 2.66 7.90 -7.86
CA ALA A 105 3.55 8.95 -7.39
C ALA A 105 3.67 9.01 -5.85
N SER A 106 2.64 8.55 -5.11
CA SER A 106 2.69 8.45 -3.64
C SER A 106 3.69 7.40 -3.15
N ARG A 107 4.08 6.45 -3.99
CA ARG A 107 5.05 5.38 -3.65
C ARG A 107 6.40 5.59 -4.33
N GLU A 108 6.39 5.92 -5.63
CA GLU A 108 7.61 6.01 -6.45
C GLU A 108 8.49 7.20 -6.04
N ARG A 109 7.87 8.31 -5.61
CA ARG A 109 8.61 9.55 -5.30
C ARG A 109 9.14 9.62 -3.87
N ILE A 110 8.90 8.61 -3.03
CA ILE A 110 9.42 8.59 -1.65
C ILE A 110 10.94 8.71 -1.64
N THR A 111 11.60 7.96 -2.54
CA THR A 111 13.07 7.97 -2.65
C THR A 111 13.61 9.35 -3.05
N GLU A 112 12.90 10.05 -3.94
CA GLU A 112 13.22 11.43 -4.34
C GLU A 112 13.03 12.39 -3.16
N ALA A 113 11.89 12.31 -2.46
CA ALA A 113 11.60 13.14 -1.31
C ALA A 113 12.66 13.01 -0.22
N LEU A 114 13.08 11.79 0.11
CA LEU A 114 14.13 11.52 1.08
C LEU A 114 15.47 12.17 0.70
N THR A 115 15.82 12.24 -0.59
CA THR A 115 17.07 12.92 -1.01
C THR A 115 17.06 14.43 -0.77
N HIS A 116 15.87 15.03 -0.64
CA HIS A 116 15.70 16.43 -0.25
C HIS A 116 15.63 16.62 1.27
N ASP A 117 15.57 15.53 2.05
CA ASP A 117 15.47 15.55 3.51
C ASP A 117 16.84 15.51 4.22
N GLY A 118 17.93 15.53 3.45
CA GLY A 118 19.30 15.58 3.95
C GLY A 118 20.14 14.37 3.54
N TYR A 119 21.02 13.91 4.44
CA TYR A 119 21.86 12.75 4.16
C TYR A 119 21.08 11.46 4.38
N VAL A 120 21.02 10.59 3.37
CA VAL A 120 20.18 9.38 3.39
C VAL A 120 21.04 8.13 3.50
N TYR A 121 20.83 7.35 4.56
CA TYR A 121 21.37 6.00 4.69
C TYR A 121 20.32 5.01 4.15
N LYS A 122 20.63 4.35 3.03
CA LYS A 122 19.71 3.41 2.37
C LYS A 122 20.16 1.97 2.60
N TYR A 123 19.21 1.14 2.96
CA TYR A 123 19.39 -0.30 3.13
C TYR A 123 18.32 -1.01 2.30
N ASP A 124 18.75 -1.92 1.43
CA ASP A 124 17.87 -2.79 0.65
C ASP A 124 18.01 -4.21 1.20
N VAL A 125 16.97 -4.69 1.88
CA VAL A 125 17.01 -5.92 2.69
C VAL A 125 15.77 -6.77 2.46
N SER A 126 15.97 -8.09 2.41
CA SER A 126 14.90 -9.07 2.35
C SER A 126 14.70 -9.70 3.73
N LEU A 127 13.48 -9.57 4.28
CA LEU A 127 13.11 -10.12 5.58
C LEU A 127 11.90 -11.06 5.46
N PRO A 128 11.77 -12.08 6.34
CA PRO A 128 10.56 -12.92 6.38
C PRO A 128 9.33 -12.09 6.81
N LEU A 129 8.21 -12.24 6.08
CA LEU A 129 6.94 -11.56 6.39
C LEU A 129 6.32 -11.99 7.73
N ARG A 130 6.71 -13.15 8.25
CA ARG A 130 6.40 -13.57 9.61
C ARG A 130 7.67 -13.42 10.43
N GLY A 131 7.64 -12.53 11.41
CA GLY A 131 8.54 -12.64 12.54
C GLY A 131 8.37 -14.05 13.10
N ARG A 132 9.35 -14.92 12.87
CA ARG A 132 9.50 -16.10 13.70
C ARG A 132 9.78 -15.51 15.08
N GLU A 133 8.81 -15.64 15.99
CA GLU A 133 9.09 -15.41 17.41
C GLU A 133 10.37 -16.19 17.71
N PRO A 134 11.41 -15.57 18.33
CA PRO A 134 12.55 -16.35 18.74
C PRO A 134 11.99 -17.39 19.68
N ARG A 135 12.02 -18.67 19.26
CA ARG A 135 11.82 -19.77 20.20
C ARG A 135 12.96 -19.63 21.17
N LEU A 136 12.70 -19.04 22.34
CA LEU A 136 13.50 -19.28 23.51
C LEU A 136 13.42 -20.79 23.72
N GLY A 137 14.45 -21.48 23.23
CA GLY A 137 14.57 -22.92 23.37
C GLY A 137 14.55 -23.22 24.86
N GLY A 138 13.51 -23.91 25.30
CA GLY A 138 13.57 -24.68 26.52
C GLY A 138 14.46 -25.89 26.30
N ALA A 139 15.59 -25.91 26.99
CA ALA A 139 16.19 -27.05 27.70
C ALA A 139 17.38 -26.52 28.50
#